data_AF-A0A6A5RHA3-F1
#
_entry.id   AF-A0A6A5RHA3-F1
#
_cell.length_a   1.000
_cell.length_b   1.000
_cell.length_c   1.000
_cell.angle_alpha   90.00
_cell.angle_beta   90.00
_cell.angle_gamma   90.00
#
_symmetry.space_group_name_H-M   'P 1'
#
loop_
_entity.id
_entity.type
_entity.pdbx_description
1 polymer ?
#
loop_
_entity_poly.entity_id
_entity_poly.type
_entity_poly.pdbx_seq_one_letter_code
_entity_poly.pdbx_strand_id
1 'polypeptide(L)'
;MYLQPSGFCGYDVWLGKNKEVEFYTHWSCFTVKQTYNKLQPKSTFTTHVSNHHNSAGDWKADIAIHGPQIARHGWEWYEVGFFACWTQSGSLTLLCFDLPAKSQSHIQSLTWLQDVSRSCPYAVFPQVLDALLRLNDDLVWAIQNHISQWEARRLLETDYFLLHKIARHEVHVSETLSVAIRSLNAMQHHYERFGANSDLARSKNGLTRWDKVGSRFEFQLGILQDLLQRSEANKARI
;
A
#
# COMPACT_ATOMS: atom_id res chain seq x y z
N MET A 1 -12.10 18.48 -4.16
CA MET A 1 -11.81 17.10 -4.57
C MET A 1 -10.29 16.98 -4.54
N TYR A 2 -9.73 16.30 -3.52
CA TYR A 2 -8.27 16.17 -3.41
C TYR A 2 -7.78 15.26 -4.55
N LEU A 3 -6.81 15.75 -5.33
CA LEU A 3 -6.11 15.01 -6.39
C LEU A 3 -5.70 13.63 -5.87
N GLN A 4 -6.04 12.55 -6.59
CA GLN A 4 -5.78 11.15 -6.23
C GLN A 4 -4.38 11.01 -5.61
N PRO A 5 -4.25 10.96 -4.29
CA PRO A 5 -2.97 10.74 -3.67
C PRO A 5 -2.61 9.28 -3.92
N SER A 6 -1.35 8.97 -4.23
CA SER A 6 -0.86 7.58 -4.43
C SER A 6 -1.00 6.69 -3.18
N GLY A 7 -1.65 7.20 -2.14
CA GLY A 7 -2.03 6.53 -0.91
C GLY A 7 -2.42 7.55 0.15
N PHE A 8 -3.28 7.11 1.05
CA PHE A 8 -3.74 7.90 2.20
C PHE A 8 -4.16 6.94 3.31
N CYS A 9 -4.21 7.43 4.54
CA CYS A 9 -4.88 6.74 5.63
C CYS A 9 -5.61 7.74 6.51
N GLY A 10 -6.69 7.29 7.12
CA GLY A 10 -7.51 8.08 8.02
C GLY A 10 -8.32 7.19 8.93
N TYR A 11 -8.88 7.80 9.97
CA TYR A 11 -9.73 7.10 10.92
C TYR A 11 -10.82 8.05 11.42
N ASP A 12 -11.91 7.46 11.90
CA ASP A 12 -12.98 8.17 12.57
C ASP A 12 -13.45 7.37 13.80
N VAL A 13 -13.84 8.10 14.84
CA VAL A 13 -14.21 7.53 16.14
C VAL A 13 -15.58 8.06 16.54
N TRP A 14 -16.53 7.14 16.66
CA TRP A 14 -17.88 7.45 17.10
C TRP A 14 -18.00 7.14 18.58
N LEU A 15 -18.34 8.17 19.35
CA LEU A 15 -18.52 8.05 20.79
C LEU A 15 -20.01 7.88 21.11
N GLY A 16 -20.32 6.88 21.92
CA GLY A 16 -21.66 6.68 22.46
C GLY A 16 -22.01 7.73 23.51
N LYS A 17 -23.24 7.66 24.05
CA LYS A 17 -23.77 8.61 25.05
C LYS A 17 -22.89 8.77 26.30
N ASN A 18 -22.12 7.73 26.65
CA ASN A 18 -21.24 7.71 27.82
C ASN A 18 -19.80 8.17 27.51
N LYS A 19 -19.53 8.72 26.30
CA LYS A 19 -18.20 9.03 25.78
C LYS A 19 -17.27 7.81 25.62
N GLU A 20 -17.82 6.61 25.63
CA GLU A 20 -17.12 5.38 25.25
C GLU A 20 -17.09 5.22 23.73
N VAL A 21 -16.05 4.57 23.20
CA VAL A 21 -15.94 4.29 21.76
C VAL A 21 -16.96 3.23 21.36
N GLU A 22 -17.94 3.61 20.54
CA GLU A 22 -18.99 2.74 20.02
C GLU A 22 -18.57 2.10 18.70
N PHE A 23 -18.04 2.93 17.78
CA PHE A 23 -17.49 2.52 16.50
C PHE A 23 -16.12 3.15 16.26
N TYR A 24 -15.22 2.36 15.69
CA TYR A 24 -13.93 2.80 15.20
C TYR A 24 -13.81 2.41 13.74
N THR A 25 -13.68 3.39 12.86
CA THR A 25 -13.46 3.13 11.43
C THR A 25 -12.09 3.60 11.02
N HIS A 26 -11.47 2.84 10.14
CA HIS A 26 -10.20 3.18 9.54
C HIS A 26 -10.29 2.92 8.05
N TRP A 27 -9.74 3.82 7.25
CA TRP A 27 -9.61 3.64 5.81
C TRP A 27 -8.17 3.93 5.41
N SER A 28 -7.65 3.11 4.51
CA SER A 28 -6.39 3.36 3.85
C SER A 28 -6.43 2.96 2.39
N CYS A 29 -5.62 3.62 1.59
CA CYS A 29 -5.43 3.32 0.18
C CYS A 29 -3.93 3.32 -0.08
N PHE A 30 -3.46 2.36 -0.86
CA PHE A 30 -2.08 2.22 -1.28
C PHE A 30 -2.03 1.98 -2.78
N THR A 31 -1.32 2.83 -3.50
CA THR A 31 -1.03 2.57 -4.91
C THR A 31 0.27 1.78 -5.01
N VAL A 32 0.24 0.64 -5.71
CA VAL A 32 1.42 -0.16 -6.02
C VAL A 32 1.52 -0.35 -7.52
N LYS A 33 2.68 -0.08 -8.10
CA LYS A 33 2.93 -0.33 -9.52
C LYS A 33 3.58 -1.69 -9.70
N GLN A 34 2.89 -2.73 -10.15
CA GLN A 34 3.55 -4.02 -10.36
C GLN A 34 4.25 -4.06 -11.73
N THR A 35 5.51 -4.53 -11.74
CA THR A 35 6.29 -4.74 -12.97
C THR A 35 6.50 -6.23 -13.18
N TYR A 36 6.27 -6.71 -14.41
CA TYR A 36 6.41 -8.10 -14.81
C TYR A 36 7.75 -8.38 -15.47
N ASN A 37 8.05 -9.66 -15.68
CA ASN A 37 9.31 -10.16 -16.24
C ASN A 37 9.66 -9.62 -17.64
N LYS A 38 8.69 -9.09 -18.40
CA LYS A 38 8.91 -8.54 -19.75
C LYS A 38 8.41 -7.12 -19.83
N LEU A 39 9.27 -6.14 -19.57
CA LEU A 39 8.98 -4.73 -19.84
C LEU A 39 9.06 -4.46 -21.34
N GLN A 40 8.06 -3.78 -21.87
CA GLN A 40 8.01 -3.37 -23.27
C GLN A 40 7.84 -1.84 -23.35
N PRO A 41 8.53 -1.17 -24.29
CA PRO A 41 8.29 0.24 -24.55
C PRO A 41 6.84 0.47 -25.00
N LYS A 42 6.04 1.14 -24.16
CA LYS A 42 4.76 1.72 -24.62
C LYS A 42 5.07 2.93 -25.53
N SER A 43 4.77 2.80 -26.82
CA SER A 43 4.96 3.84 -27.85
C SER A 43 4.00 5.02 -27.75
N THR A 44 2.95 4.90 -26.93
CA THR A 44 1.91 5.92 -26.77
C THR A 44 1.90 6.47 -25.34
N PHE A 45 1.98 7.79 -25.23
CA PHE A 45 1.70 8.52 -24.00
C PHE A 45 0.19 8.49 -23.76
N THR A 46 -0.24 8.07 -22.56
CA THR A 46 -1.64 8.19 -22.16
C THR A 46 -1.77 9.53 -21.45
N THR A 47 -2.36 10.51 -22.14
CA THR A 47 -2.65 11.82 -21.57
C THR A 47 -3.60 11.64 -20.39
N HIS A 48 -3.25 12.23 -19.25
CA HIS A 48 -4.18 12.34 -18.13
C HIS A 48 -5.35 13.23 -18.57
N VAL A 49 -6.51 12.63 -18.80
CA VAL A 49 -7.75 13.37 -19.03
C VAL A 49 -8.34 13.66 -17.66
N SER A 50 -8.20 14.91 -17.22
CA SER A 50 -8.92 15.42 -16.07
C SER A 50 -10.42 15.33 -16.34
N ASN A 51 -11.17 14.65 -15.47
CA ASN A 51 -12.63 14.55 -15.56
C ASN A 51 -13.37 15.90 -15.40
N HIS A 52 -12.65 17.03 -15.26
CA HIS A 52 -13.25 18.35 -15.02
C HIS A 52 -13.89 19.02 -16.25
N HIS A 53 -13.80 18.44 -17.46
CA HIS A 53 -14.35 19.05 -18.68
C HIS A 53 -15.30 18.17 -19.51
N ASN A 54 -15.73 17.01 -19.02
CA ASN A 54 -16.66 16.18 -19.78
C ASN A 54 -18.11 16.57 -19.51
N SER A 55 -18.78 17.06 -20.56
CA SER A 55 -20.23 17.19 -20.60
C SER A 55 -20.89 15.86 -20.24
N ALA A 56 -22.02 15.91 -19.54
CA ALA A 56 -22.72 14.78 -18.89
C ALA A 56 -23.14 13.58 -19.78
N GLY A 57 -22.77 13.55 -21.06
CA GLY A 57 -23.19 12.53 -22.03
C GLY A 57 -22.13 11.53 -22.49
N ASP A 58 -20.84 11.69 -22.16
CA ASP A 58 -19.77 10.85 -22.73
C ASP A 58 -18.96 10.14 -21.63
N TRP A 59 -19.64 9.31 -20.83
CA TRP A 59 -19.01 8.42 -19.85
C TRP A 59 -18.39 7.23 -20.57
N LYS A 60 -17.24 7.40 -21.23
CA LYS A 60 -16.36 6.27 -21.50
C LYS A 60 -15.70 5.84 -20.18
N ALA A 61 -16.41 5.01 -19.42
CA ALA A 61 -15.92 4.35 -18.22
C ALA A 61 -14.65 3.48 -18.46
N ASP A 62 -14.26 3.26 -19.71
CA ASP A 62 -13.22 2.32 -20.12
C ASP A 62 -11.80 2.87 -20.24
N ILE A 63 -11.56 4.17 -20.04
CA ILE A 63 -10.18 4.69 -20.03
C ILE A 63 -9.69 4.80 -18.59
N ALA A 64 -9.65 3.67 -17.88
CA ALA A 64 -8.84 3.58 -16.69
C ALA A 64 -7.39 3.90 -17.09
N ILE A 65 -6.85 5.03 -16.62
CA ILE A 65 -5.45 5.45 -16.82
C ILE A 65 -4.46 4.34 -16.40
N HIS A 66 -4.93 3.46 -15.51
CA HIS A 66 -4.23 2.37 -14.85
C HIS A 66 -4.78 0.97 -15.18
N GLY A 67 -5.63 0.83 -16.21
CA GLY A 67 -6.35 -0.41 -16.51
C GLY A 67 -5.50 -1.58 -17.04
N PRO A 68 -6.09 -2.80 -17.13
CA PRO A 68 -5.42 -4.05 -17.53
C PRO A 68 -4.78 -4.02 -18.92
N GLN A 69 -5.14 -3.03 -19.75
CA GLN A 69 -4.55 -2.80 -21.06
C GLN A 69 -3.04 -2.53 -21.02
N ILE A 70 -2.48 -2.18 -19.85
CA ILE A 70 -1.05 -1.90 -19.72
C ILE A 70 -0.23 -3.14 -19.36
N ALA A 71 -0.87 -4.22 -18.87
CA ALA A 71 -0.19 -5.48 -18.55
C ALA A 71 0.57 -6.05 -19.77
N ARG A 72 0.05 -5.82 -21.00
CA ARG A 72 0.74 -6.17 -22.26
C ARG A 72 2.11 -5.50 -22.44
N HIS A 73 2.35 -4.37 -21.77
CA HIS A 73 3.61 -3.65 -21.76
C HIS A 73 4.52 -4.05 -20.59
N GLY A 74 4.15 -5.07 -19.82
CA GLY A 74 4.95 -5.59 -18.72
C GLY A 74 4.72 -4.90 -17.39
N TRP A 75 3.63 -4.17 -17.21
CA TRP A 75 3.34 -3.52 -15.94
C TRP A 75 1.87 -3.17 -15.78
N GLU A 76 1.46 -2.99 -14.54
CA GLU A 76 0.11 -2.60 -14.14
C GLU A 76 0.17 -1.78 -12.85
N TRP A 77 -0.93 -1.12 -12.52
CA TRP A 77 -1.08 -0.43 -11.25
C TRP A 77 -2.22 -1.06 -10.48
N TYR A 78 -2.01 -1.20 -9.18
CA TYR A 78 -3.01 -1.61 -8.22
C TYR A 78 -3.27 -0.44 -7.27
N GLU A 79 -4.52 -0.02 -7.18
CA GLU A 79 -4.97 0.92 -6.16
C GLU A 79 -5.66 0.11 -5.08
N VAL A 80 -4.88 -0.35 -4.10
CA VAL A 80 -5.37 -1.28 -3.08
C VAL A 80 -6.01 -0.49 -1.94
N GLY A 81 -7.30 -0.71 -1.71
CA GLY A 81 -8.07 -0.05 -0.66
C GLY A 81 -8.37 -0.98 0.52
N PHE A 82 -8.34 -0.43 1.74
CA PHE A 82 -8.75 -1.12 2.95
C PHE A 82 -9.71 -0.27 3.76
N PHE A 83 -10.80 -0.87 4.20
CA PHE A 83 -11.72 -0.28 5.16
C PHE A 83 -11.93 -1.24 6.33
N ALA A 84 -11.59 -0.82 7.54
CA ALA A 84 -11.85 -1.57 8.75
C ALA A 84 -12.91 -0.85 9.59
N CYS A 85 -13.89 -1.61 10.06
CA CYS A 85 -14.87 -1.16 11.04
C CYS A 85 -14.80 -2.07 12.26
N TRP A 86 -14.51 -1.49 13.41
CA TRP A 86 -14.49 -2.14 14.70
C TRP A 86 -15.63 -1.59 15.57
N THR A 87 -16.21 -2.44 16.40
CA THR A 87 -17.30 -2.09 17.32
C THR A 87 -16.91 -2.42 18.75
N GLN A 88 -17.54 -1.75 19.72
CA GLN A 88 -17.31 -2.02 21.15
C GLN A 88 -17.50 -3.50 21.54
N SER A 89 -18.35 -4.23 20.82
CA SER A 89 -18.56 -5.68 21.01
C SER A 89 -17.32 -6.54 20.71
N GLY A 90 -16.27 -5.94 20.14
CA GLY A 90 -15.07 -6.63 19.65
C GLY A 90 -15.24 -7.24 18.25
N SER A 91 -16.38 -6.97 17.58
CA SER A 91 -16.55 -7.31 16.17
C SER A 91 -15.71 -6.39 15.28
N LEU A 92 -15.01 -7.00 14.33
CA LEU A 92 -14.16 -6.34 13.34
C LEU A 92 -14.59 -6.81 11.94
N THR A 93 -14.89 -5.86 11.07
CA THR A 93 -15.12 -6.08 9.64
C THR A 93 -14.00 -5.43 8.86
N LEU A 94 -13.31 -6.19 8.00
CA LEU A 94 -12.31 -5.67 7.08
C LEU A 94 -12.77 -5.89 5.64
N LEU A 95 -12.88 -4.80 4.88
CA LEU A 95 -13.15 -4.80 3.45
C LEU A 95 -11.84 -4.48 2.73
N CYS A 96 -11.52 -5.30 1.72
CA CYS A 96 -10.36 -5.10 0.86
C CYS A 96 -10.86 -4.85 -0.56
N PHE A 97 -10.39 -3.77 -1.18
CA PHE A 97 -10.75 -3.37 -2.54
C PHE A 97 -9.54 -3.55 -3.46
N ASP A 98 -9.80 -4.02 -4.68
CA ASP A 98 -8.83 -4.10 -5.78
C ASP A 98 -7.51 -4.82 -5.44
N LEU A 99 -7.61 -5.82 -4.55
CA LEU A 99 -6.48 -6.60 -4.08
C LEU A 99 -6.00 -7.56 -5.20
N PRO A 100 -4.70 -7.61 -5.53
CA PRO A 100 -4.17 -8.55 -6.52
C PRO A 100 -4.46 -10.00 -6.16
N ALA A 101 -4.71 -10.88 -7.13
CA ALA A 101 -5.03 -12.29 -6.90
C ALA A 101 -4.01 -13.02 -6.00
N LYS A 102 -2.72 -12.71 -6.17
CA LYS A 102 -1.63 -13.26 -5.33
C LYS A 102 -1.73 -12.84 -3.85
N SER A 103 -2.27 -11.66 -3.60
CA SER A 103 -2.50 -11.14 -2.24
C SER A 103 -3.84 -11.60 -1.68
N GLN A 104 -4.82 -11.92 -2.52
CA GLN A 104 -6.14 -12.39 -2.08
C GLN A 104 -6.03 -13.72 -1.36
N SER A 105 -5.30 -14.67 -1.93
CA SER A 105 -5.06 -15.96 -1.29
C SER A 105 -4.32 -15.80 0.04
N HIS A 106 -3.35 -14.89 0.12
CA HIS A 106 -2.65 -14.59 1.37
C HIS A 106 -3.60 -14.04 2.43
N ILE A 107 -4.40 -13.02 2.10
CA ILE A 107 -5.36 -12.41 3.04
C ILE A 107 -6.48 -13.39 3.42
N GLN A 108 -6.96 -14.21 2.48
CA GLN A 108 -7.99 -15.23 2.76
C GLN A 108 -7.43 -16.38 3.62
N SER A 109 -6.15 -16.72 3.44
CA SER A 109 -5.46 -17.74 4.25
C SER A 109 -5.11 -17.26 5.65
N LEU A 110 -5.26 -15.96 5.95
CA LEU A 110 -5.22 -15.46 7.31
C LEU A 110 -6.42 -16.08 8.04
N THR A 111 -6.20 -17.20 8.73
CA THR A 111 -7.18 -17.83 9.60
C THR A 111 -7.58 -16.81 10.66
N TRP A 112 -8.71 -16.13 10.45
CA TRP A 112 -9.09 -14.95 11.22
C TRP A 112 -9.17 -15.24 12.74
N LEU A 113 -8.35 -14.52 13.51
CA LEU A 113 -8.52 -14.14 14.93
C LEU A 113 -8.75 -15.25 16.00
N GLN A 114 -7.80 -16.18 16.21
CA GLN A 114 -7.67 -16.76 17.57
C GLN A 114 -6.73 -15.94 18.49
N ASP A 115 -5.68 -15.31 17.95
CA ASP A 115 -4.67 -14.57 18.76
C ASP A 115 -4.68 -13.05 18.58
N VAL A 116 -5.58 -12.51 17.75
CA VAL A 116 -5.70 -11.06 17.53
C VAL A 116 -6.59 -10.47 18.62
N SER A 117 -6.05 -9.48 19.32
CA SER A 117 -6.75 -8.80 20.40
C SER A 117 -8.01 -8.10 19.89
N ARG A 118 -9.19 -8.65 20.20
CA ARG A 118 -10.49 -8.04 19.87
C ARG A 118 -10.71 -6.67 20.50
N SER A 119 -9.88 -6.28 21.45
CA SER A 119 -9.95 -4.97 22.10
C SER A 119 -9.20 -3.87 21.32
N CYS A 120 -8.48 -4.20 20.24
CA CYS A 120 -7.69 -3.24 19.48
C CYS A 120 -8.14 -3.20 18.00
N PRO A 121 -8.65 -2.06 17.50
CA PRO A 121 -9.08 -1.92 16.11
C PRO A 121 -7.92 -2.01 15.12
N TYR A 122 -6.69 -1.80 15.59
CA TYR A 122 -5.49 -1.83 14.76
C TYR A 122 -4.89 -3.22 14.55
N ALA A 123 -5.35 -4.22 15.30
CA ALA A 123 -4.67 -5.51 15.39
C ALA A 123 -4.75 -6.37 14.11
N VAL A 124 -5.52 -5.92 13.10
CA VAL A 124 -5.66 -6.52 11.76
C VAL A 124 -4.73 -5.91 10.71
N PHE A 125 -4.28 -4.69 10.91
CA PHE A 125 -3.46 -4.00 9.91
C PHE A 125 -2.08 -4.61 9.73
N PRO A 126 -1.39 -5.15 10.75
CA PRO A 126 -0.12 -5.84 10.52
C PRO A 126 -0.22 -6.94 9.46
N GLN A 127 -1.30 -7.72 9.43
CA GLN A 127 -1.46 -8.81 8.48
C GLN A 127 -1.76 -8.28 7.07
N VAL A 128 -2.55 -7.22 6.96
CA VAL A 128 -2.81 -6.53 5.70
C VAL A 128 -1.52 -5.91 5.14
N LEU A 129 -0.73 -5.27 6.01
CA LEU A 129 0.53 -4.65 5.64
C LEU A 129 1.55 -5.68 5.17
N ASP A 130 1.56 -6.90 5.70
CA ASP A 130 2.42 -7.98 5.16
C ASP A 130 2.12 -8.29 3.69
N ALA A 131 0.84 -8.27 3.30
CA ALA A 131 0.44 -8.47 1.91
C ALA A 131 0.93 -7.32 1.01
N LEU A 132 0.87 -6.08 1.51
CA LEU A 132 1.39 -4.90 0.83
C LEU A 132 2.92 -4.89 0.75
N LEU A 133 3.62 -5.33 1.80
CA LEU A 133 5.07 -5.42 1.82
C LEU A 133 5.58 -6.36 0.74
N ARG A 134 4.96 -7.54 0.60
CA ARG A 134 5.30 -8.49 -0.47
C ARG A 134 5.12 -7.89 -1.86
N LEU A 135 4.05 -7.12 -2.06
CA LEU A 135 3.80 -6.42 -3.31
C LEU A 135 4.90 -5.40 -3.64
N ASN A 136 5.37 -4.67 -2.64
CA ASN A 136 6.44 -3.68 -2.80
C ASN A 136 7.82 -4.34 -2.96
N ASP A 137 8.11 -5.42 -2.25
CA ASP A 137 9.34 -6.20 -2.39
C ASP A 137 9.45 -6.78 -3.80
N ASP A 138 8.40 -7.46 -4.29
CA ASP A 138 8.33 -7.99 -5.65
C ASP A 138 8.60 -6.88 -6.70
N LEU A 139 8.06 -5.69 -6.48
CA LEU A 139 8.24 -4.54 -7.37
C LEU A 139 9.69 -4.07 -7.43
N VAL A 140 10.32 -3.83 -6.28
CA VAL A 140 11.72 -3.37 -6.21
C VAL A 140 12.66 -4.40 -6.85
N TRP A 141 12.43 -5.69 -6.57
CA TRP A 141 13.22 -6.76 -7.19
C TRP A 141 12.97 -6.90 -8.69
N ALA A 142 11.74 -6.72 -9.16
CA ALA A 142 11.44 -6.75 -10.59
C ALA A 142 12.23 -5.67 -11.35
N ILE A 143 12.28 -4.43 -10.84
CA ILE A 143 13.07 -3.38 -11.48
C ILE A 143 14.56 -3.69 -11.40
N GLN A 144 15.07 -4.14 -10.25
CA GLN A 144 16.46 -4.55 -10.11
C GLN A 144 16.85 -5.60 -11.16
N ASN A 145 15.98 -6.58 -11.41
CA ASN A 145 16.20 -7.61 -12.43
C ASN A 145 16.25 -7.01 -13.84
N HIS A 146 15.38 -6.06 -14.17
CA HIS A 146 15.41 -5.35 -15.46
C HIS A 146 16.69 -4.54 -15.64
N ILE A 147 17.15 -3.82 -14.60
CA ILE A 147 18.42 -3.08 -14.63
C ILE A 147 19.57 -4.05 -14.89
N SER A 148 19.67 -5.13 -14.12
CA SER A 148 20.76 -6.12 -14.26
C SER A 148 20.75 -6.79 -15.64
N GLN A 149 19.57 -7.09 -16.20
CA GLN A 149 19.45 -7.63 -17.56
C GLN A 149 19.90 -6.62 -18.63
N TRP A 150 19.57 -5.34 -18.46
CA TRP A 150 20.02 -4.29 -19.35
C TRP A 150 21.54 -4.08 -19.25
N GLU A 151 22.09 -4.02 -18.03
CA GLU A 151 23.54 -3.88 -17.79
C GLU A 151 24.34 -5.02 -18.43
N ALA A 152 23.82 -6.25 -18.40
CA ALA A 152 24.45 -7.41 -19.03
C ALA A 152 24.49 -7.31 -20.57
N ARG A 153 23.60 -6.55 -21.19
CA ARG A 153 23.47 -6.43 -22.66
C ARG A 153 24.04 -5.13 -23.23
N ARG A 154 24.31 -4.12 -22.39
CA ARG A 154 24.70 -2.76 -22.82
C ARG A 154 25.95 -2.68 -23.71
N LEU A 155 26.85 -3.67 -23.62
CA LEU A 155 28.06 -3.73 -24.44
C LEU A 155 27.81 -4.20 -25.88
N LEU A 156 26.66 -4.84 -26.14
CA LEU A 156 26.30 -5.33 -27.47
C LEU A 156 25.48 -4.29 -28.25
N GLU A 157 24.43 -3.77 -27.63
CA GLU A 157 23.54 -2.75 -28.18
C GLU A 157 22.80 -2.05 -27.03
N THR A 158 22.74 -0.71 -27.05
CA THR A 158 22.07 0.06 -26.00
C THR A 158 20.64 0.40 -26.42
N ASP A 159 19.66 -0.32 -25.85
CA ASP A 159 18.25 0.04 -25.99
C ASP A 159 17.89 1.20 -25.02
N TYR A 160 18.04 2.43 -25.51
CA TYR A 160 17.72 3.65 -24.74
C TYR A 160 16.22 3.76 -24.40
N PHE A 161 15.33 3.19 -25.22
CA PHE A 161 13.90 3.22 -24.94
C PHE A 161 13.55 2.35 -23.74
N LEU A 162 14.12 1.13 -23.69
CA LEU A 162 13.99 0.26 -22.54
C LEU A 162 14.60 0.92 -21.30
N LEU A 163 15.81 1.48 -21.40
CA LEU A 163 16.45 2.17 -20.27
C LEU A 163 15.59 3.30 -19.71
N HIS A 164 15.06 4.17 -20.58
CA HIS A 164 14.18 5.26 -20.16
C HIS A 164 12.89 4.74 -19.50
N LYS A 165 12.34 3.60 -19.98
CA LYS A 165 11.19 2.97 -19.33
C LYS A 165 11.55 2.44 -17.95
N ILE A 166 12.68 1.75 -17.79
CA ILE A 166 13.16 1.29 -16.48
C ILE A 166 13.33 2.50 -15.54
N ALA A 167 14.00 3.57 -15.99
CA ALA A 167 14.20 4.81 -15.24
C ALA A 167 12.88 5.41 -14.72
N ARG A 168 11.90 5.57 -15.62
CA ARG A 168 10.58 6.09 -15.27
C ARG A 168 9.86 5.19 -14.27
N HIS A 169 9.98 3.89 -14.43
CA HIS A 169 9.35 2.94 -13.52
C HIS A 169 9.95 3.03 -12.13
N GLU A 170 11.28 3.13 -12.04
CA GLU A 170 11.99 3.27 -10.78
C GLU A 170 11.55 4.52 -10.01
N VAL A 171 11.42 5.66 -10.69
CA VAL A 171 10.87 6.89 -10.08
C VAL A 171 9.50 6.65 -9.45
N HIS A 172 8.62 5.96 -10.17
CA HIS A 172 7.29 5.63 -9.64
C HIS A 172 7.33 4.65 -8.47
N VAL A 173 8.27 3.70 -8.46
CA VAL A 173 8.48 2.80 -7.30
C VAL A 173 8.84 3.63 -6.06
N SER A 174 9.86 4.49 -6.14
CA SER A 174 10.26 5.38 -5.04
C SER A 174 9.11 6.25 -4.53
N GLU A 175 8.31 6.82 -5.45
CA GLU A 175 7.14 7.63 -5.10
C GLU A 175 6.11 6.84 -4.29
N THR A 176 5.75 5.63 -4.77
CA THR A 176 4.76 4.78 -4.08
C THR A 176 5.26 4.27 -2.73
N LEU A 177 6.54 3.89 -2.62
CA LEU A 177 7.16 3.51 -1.36
C LEU A 177 7.17 4.66 -0.34
N SER A 178 7.52 5.87 -0.78
CA SER A 178 7.50 7.05 0.08
C SER A 178 6.10 7.35 0.62
N VAL A 179 5.06 7.14 -0.20
CA VAL A 179 3.66 7.33 0.23
C VAL A 179 3.22 6.20 1.16
N ALA A 180 3.62 4.95 0.92
CA ALA A 180 3.36 3.83 1.81
C ALA A 180 3.98 4.06 3.21
N ILE A 181 5.23 4.51 3.27
CA ILE A 181 5.94 4.88 4.51
C ILE A 181 5.17 5.96 5.27
N ARG A 182 4.76 7.05 4.60
CA ARG A 182 3.97 8.11 5.24
C ARG A 182 2.62 7.61 5.78
N SER A 183 1.95 6.76 5.01
CA SER A 183 0.66 6.18 5.40
C SER A 183 0.80 5.25 6.62
N LEU A 184 1.86 4.46 6.68
CA LEU A 184 2.14 3.60 7.83
C LEU A 184 2.54 4.41 9.08
N ASN A 185 3.37 5.45 8.94
CA ASN A 185 3.67 6.37 10.04
C ASN A 185 2.41 7.02 10.62
N ALA A 186 1.51 7.51 9.77
CA ALA A 186 0.25 8.06 10.21
C ALA A 186 -0.63 7.00 10.91
N MET A 187 -0.68 5.77 10.39
CA MET A 187 -1.38 4.66 11.04
C MET A 187 -0.80 4.34 12.42
N GLN A 188 0.52 4.34 12.57
CA GLN A 188 1.20 4.14 13.86
C GLN A 188 0.85 5.25 14.86
N HIS A 189 0.87 6.51 14.44
CA HIS A 189 0.43 7.62 15.29
C HIS A 189 -1.04 7.54 15.69
N HIS A 190 -1.92 7.09 14.79
CA HIS A 190 -3.33 6.88 15.11
C HIS A 190 -3.50 5.74 16.14
N TYR A 191 -2.70 4.68 16.03
CA TYR A 191 -2.65 3.59 16.99
C TYR A 191 -2.15 4.05 18.38
N GLU A 192 -1.05 4.80 18.45
CA GLU A 192 -0.53 5.39 19.68
C GLU A 192 -1.59 6.28 20.37
N ARG A 193 -2.26 7.12 19.58
CA ARG A 193 -3.34 7.98 20.06
C ARG A 193 -4.53 7.17 20.57
N PHE A 194 -4.88 6.07 19.91
CA PHE A 194 -5.92 5.17 20.39
C PHE A 194 -5.50 4.54 21.73
N GLY A 195 -4.27 4.04 21.84
CA GLY A 195 -3.72 3.46 23.08
C GLY A 195 -3.67 4.45 24.25
N ALA A 196 -3.38 5.73 24.00
CA ALA A 196 -3.38 6.76 25.03
C ALA A 196 -4.80 7.15 25.51
N ASN A 197 -5.81 7.05 24.64
CA ASN A 197 -7.21 7.39 24.96
C ASN A 197 -8.06 6.20 25.40
N SER A 198 -7.53 4.98 25.29
CA SER A 198 -8.18 3.76 25.76
C SER A 198 -7.42 3.23 26.97
N ASP A 199 -8.12 2.67 27.96
CA ASP A 199 -7.49 2.05 29.15
C ASP A 199 -6.62 0.81 28.81
N LEU A 200 -6.37 0.52 27.52
CA LEU A 200 -5.48 -0.54 27.03
C LEU A 200 -4.04 -0.41 27.55
N ALA A 201 -3.57 0.81 27.79
CA ALA A 201 -2.25 1.06 28.40
C ALA A 201 -2.22 0.82 29.91
N ARG A 202 -3.38 0.79 30.59
CA ARG A 202 -3.46 0.76 32.05
C ARG A 202 -3.82 -0.63 32.55
N SER A 203 -2.83 -1.53 32.51
CA SER A 203 -2.88 -2.77 33.29
C SER A 203 -3.11 -2.42 34.76
N LYS A 204 -4.21 -2.89 35.36
CA LYS A 204 -4.49 -2.75 36.81
C LYS A 204 -3.38 -3.35 37.69
N ASN A 205 -2.47 -4.14 37.10
CA ASN A 205 -1.47 -4.93 37.80
C ASN A 205 -0.03 -4.45 37.56
N GLY A 206 0.19 -3.29 36.94
CA GLY A 206 1.54 -2.72 36.74
C GLY A 206 2.44 -3.45 35.75
N LEU A 207 1.98 -4.56 35.16
CA LEU A 207 2.71 -5.28 34.12
C LEU A 207 2.42 -4.65 32.76
N THR A 208 3.43 -4.04 32.13
CA THR A 208 3.37 -3.51 30.77
C THR A 208 3.02 -4.64 29.81
N ARG A 209 1.84 -4.58 29.19
CA ARG A 209 1.47 -5.55 28.15
C ARG A 209 2.37 -5.31 26.95
N TRP A 210 3.03 -6.35 26.45
CA TRP A 210 3.84 -6.25 25.23
C TRP A 210 3.02 -5.73 24.06
N ASP A 211 3.49 -4.66 23.44
CA ASP A 211 2.84 -4.02 22.31
C ASP A 211 3.14 -4.75 21.00
N LYS A 212 2.46 -5.89 20.80
CA LYS A 212 2.61 -6.69 19.58
C LYS A 212 2.26 -5.89 18.31
N VAL A 213 1.32 -4.95 18.37
CA VAL A 213 0.87 -4.20 17.19
C VAL A 213 1.88 -3.11 16.83
N GLY A 214 2.32 -2.32 17.82
CA GLY A 214 3.35 -1.31 17.64
C GLY A 214 4.66 -1.90 17.11
N SER A 215 5.18 -2.95 17.75
CA SER A 215 6.42 -3.61 17.28
C SER A 215 6.31 -4.16 15.86
N ARG A 216 5.11 -4.60 15.44
CA ARG A 216 4.87 -5.04 14.06
C ARG A 216 4.87 -3.88 13.08
N PHE A 217 4.25 -2.74 13.43
CA PHE A 217 4.31 -1.55 12.59
C PHE A 217 5.74 -1.02 12.44
N GLU A 218 6.51 -0.98 13.54
CA GLU A 218 7.92 -0.57 13.50
C GLU A 218 8.75 -1.46 12.57
N PHE A 219 8.58 -2.78 12.70
CA PHE A 219 9.26 -3.74 11.82
C PHE A 219 8.89 -3.55 10.35
N GLN A 220 7.60 -3.40 10.05
CA GLN A 220 7.09 -3.23 8.68
C GLN A 220 7.52 -1.89 8.08
N LEU A 221 7.59 -0.84 8.90
CA LEU A 221 8.11 0.46 8.51
C LEU A 221 9.61 0.37 8.14
N GLY A 222 10.39 -0.34 8.93
CA GLY A 222 11.81 -0.62 8.63
C GLY A 222 11.97 -1.29 7.27
N ILE A 223 11.17 -2.33 6.98
CA ILE A 223 11.20 -2.99 5.66
C ILE A 223 10.89 -2.00 4.53
N LEU A 224 9.85 -1.15 4.66
CA LEU A 224 9.53 -0.18 3.60
C LEU A 224 10.66 0.84 3.41
N GLN A 225 11.30 1.28 4.48
CA GLN A 225 12.45 2.18 4.42
C GLN A 225 13.63 1.54 3.70
N ASP A 226 13.93 0.28 3.99
CA ASP A 226 14.99 -0.48 3.31
C ASP A 226 14.68 -0.68 1.82
N LEU A 227 13.41 -0.99 1.49
CA LEU A 227 12.95 -1.08 0.10
C LEU A 227 13.10 0.26 -0.64
N LEU A 228 12.79 1.38 0.01
CA LEU A 228 12.99 2.72 -0.56
C LEU A 228 14.48 3.02 -0.80
N GLN A 229 15.35 2.70 0.16
CA GLN A 229 16.80 2.86 -0.01
C GLN A 229 17.33 2.01 -1.17
N ARG A 230 16.82 0.78 -1.31
CA ARG A 230 17.17 -0.10 -2.43
C ARG A 230 16.68 0.46 -3.76
N SER A 231 15.50 1.07 -3.77
CA SER A 231 14.95 1.76 -4.94
C SER A 231 15.85 2.95 -5.34
N GLU A 232 16.27 3.79 -4.39
CA GLU A 232 17.20 4.88 -4.70
C GLU A 232 18.58 4.37 -5.18
N ALA A 233 19.06 3.24 -4.65
CA ALA A 233 20.27 2.60 -5.16
C ALA A 233 20.10 2.06 -6.60
N ASN A 234 18.94 1.49 -6.93
CA ASN A 234 18.60 1.07 -8.30
C ASN A 234 18.56 2.28 -9.25
N LYS A 235 17.95 3.38 -8.82
CA LYS A 235 17.88 4.63 -9.58
C LYS A 235 19.25 5.19 -9.90
N ALA A 236 20.23 5.08 -8.98
CA ALA A 236 21.60 5.52 -9.20
C ALA A 236 22.40 4.67 -10.21
N ARG A 237 21.91 3.49 -10.60
CA ARG A 237 22.55 2.60 -11.60
C ARG A 237 22.15 2.92 -13.04
N ILE A 238 21.05 3.64 -13.22
CA ILE A 238 20.42 3.98 -14.50
C ILE A 238 20.89 5.37 -14.94
#